data_AF-A0A8H7L0A8-F1
#
_entry.id   AF-A0A8H7L0A8-F1
#
_cell.length_a   1.000
_cell.length_b   1.000
_cell.length_c   1.000
_cell.angle_alpha   90.00
_cell.angle_beta   90.00
_cell.angle_gamma   90.00
#
_symmetry.space_group_name_H-M   'P 1'
#
loop_
_entity.id
_entity.type
_entity.pdbx_description
1 polymer ?
#
loop_
_entity_poly.entity_id
_entity_poly.type
_entity_poly.pdbx_seq_one_letter_code
_entity_poly.pdbx_strand_id
1 'polypeptide(L)'
;MAAQLSVPPHMLPGPHINIHDLLKFPLPIQGLGSPPPLRANVLAAAFVDSEPSCTDILHIVTIEVPVAKLLTRMNKALKKAVGEGAKAMKVVHTVAVRNETLPLWIVPYWQRVGAARERKDRWLEVERFLLRVHNPWLNPRLEEGRPPVSSVMRAILEMLYPRREDEEVQGFPDPQPFRRLVTFVSEDWLSTWHMDLQLALLRQELARAGKHHVYVPSAYMYRSIVDAFNDKERYGQPEHHQSVLRMGRRVVLLNLDVASAANVDENHWIVFALTRSNNTLYYGDPMGGPFHQQFVLVMNWWIEFHLSQTFTWGRMKVTNQTDSFSCGILGGNGLRHFYSGDAYPLASPEPRGVDAERAEVLLMVLLQDRYPDSLTKAARETTDSATASREHLDSVHVSQGAILALEEEITAILQLGPETRATTTQMLQDLPAFSLETLVFLRLYGPSQYALCKEDLTSQNILRDPHASEDELLESLRSAHHLYSLAAREDFRRSVMRGASIFERFYAPVHTNIATHAFKSAVDPLQSMPSLESLGPSRYERLVVQLAGNPRLTNKVQITDHSVDKLSATLEAMSMKEHEGRLSAIQDAVQMANVLARDIREGTL
;
A
#
# COMPACT_ATOMS: atom_id res chain seq x y z
N MET A 1 28.80 29.56 33.72
CA MET A 1 29.48 28.28 33.44
C MET A 1 29.15 27.67 32.07
N ALA A 2 27.90 27.67 31.60
CA ALA A 2 27.55 27.07 30.28
C ALA A 2 28.30 27.68 29.06
N ALA A 3 28.64 28.98 29.11
CA ALA A 3 29.35 29.66 28.03
C ALA A 3 30.81 29.17 27.80
N GLN A 4 31.45 28.50 28.77
CA GLN A 4 32.83 28.05 28.63
C GLN A 4 32.98 26.71 27.88
N LEU A 5 31.87 26.03 27.58
CA LEU A 5 31.88 24.72 26.91
C LEU A 5 31.48 24.76 25.44
N SER A 6 31.28 25.95 24.86
CA SER A 6 30.93 26.10 23.44
C SER A 6 32.16 25.91 22.55
N VAL A 7 32.10 24.90 21.67
CA VAL A 7 33.09 24.66 20.63
C VAL A 7 32.98 25.75 19.54
N PRO A 8 34.09 26.35 19.07
CA PRO A 8 34.07 27.28 17.95
C PRO A 8 33.42 26.66 16.70
N PRO A 9 32.45 27.34 16.06
CA PRO A 9 31.60 26.73 15.04
C PRO A 9 32.34 26.29 13.76
N HIS A 10 33.47 26.91 13.44
CA HIS A 10 34.25 26.61 12.23
C HIS A 10 35.18 25.39 12.37
N MET A 11 35.35 24.84 13.57
CA MET A 11 36.22 23.68 13.82
C MET A 11 35.54 22.33 13.49
N LEU A 12 34.23 22.34 13.26
CA LEU A 12 33.43 21.16 13.00
C LEU A 12 32.60 21.38 11.73
N PRO A 13 32.27 20.31 10.99
CA PRO A 13 31.30 20.43 9.93
C PRO A 13 29.97 20.92 10.53
N GLY A 14 29.33 21.88 9.84
CA GLY A 14 28.01 22.35 10.23
C GLY A 14 27.00 21.18 10.30
N PRO A 15 25.94 21.29 11.12
CA PRO A 15 24.91 20.25 11.19
C PRO A 15 24.22 20.02 9.84
N HIS A 16 24.22 21.04 8.99
CA HIS A 16 23.59 21.05 7.67
C HIS A 16 24.60 21.01 6.52
N ILE A 17 25.82 20.50 6.78
CA ILE A 17 26.80 20.30 5.72
C ILE A 17 26.25 19.30 4.69
N ASN A 18 26.40 19.59 3.40
CA ASN A 18 26.10 18.61 2.37
C ASN A 18 27.15 17.49 2.37
N ILE A 19 26.82 16.37 1.73
CA ILE A 19 27.66 15.16 1.74
C ILE A 19 29.03 15.44 1.12
N HIS A 20 29.09 16.18 0.02
CA HIS A 20 30.36 16.51 -0.64
C HIS A 20 31.29 17.34 0.25
N ASP A 21 30.76 18.37 0.91
CA ASP A 21 31.54 19.23 1.79
C ASP A 21 31.94 18.49 3.07
N LEU A 22 31.12 17.55 3.56
CA LEU A 22 31.49 16.64 4.65
C LEU A 22 32.68 15.77 4.27
N LEU A 23 32.67 15.18 3.07
CA LEU A 23 33.77 14.37 2.55
C LEU A 23 35.06 15.19 2.44
N LYS A 24 34.97 16.46 2.05
CA LYS A 24 36.12 17.38 1.95
C LYS A 24 36.54 18.02 3.26
N PHE A 25 35.69 18.00 4.30
CA PHE A 25 35.97 18.66 5.57
C PHE A 25 37.22 18.07 6.26
N PRO A 26 38.23 18.89 6.61
CA PRO A 26 39.43 18.42 7.30
C PRO A 26 39.10 18.08 8.75
N LEU A 27 39.21 16.80 9.12
CA LEU A 27 39.04 16.33 10.50
C LEU A 27 40.41 15.96 11.10
N PRO A 28 40.70 16.35 12.36
CA PRO A 28 41.93 15.98 13.06
C PRO A 28 42.14 14.46 13.07
N ILE A 29 43.39 14.01 12.93
CA ILE A 29 43.74 12.58 12.93
C ILE A 29 43.22 11.91 14.20
N GLN A 30 42.53 10.77 14.06
CA GLN A 30 42.16 9.95 15.22
C GLN A 30 43.31 8.99 15.52
N GLY A 31 43.74 8.93 16.78
CA GLY A 31 44.81 8.01 17.17
C GLY A 31 44.43 6.56 16.83
N LEU A 32 45.27 5.89 16.03
CA LEU A 32 45.07 4.49 15.62
C LEU A 32 45.45 3.48 16.71
N GLY A 33 46.15 3.93 17.75
CA GLY A 33 46.61 3.07 18.83
C GLY A 33 45.52 2.74 19.84
N SER A 34 45.58 1.52 20.40
CA SER A 34 44.93 1.26 21.70
C SER A 34 45.55 2.22 22.70
N PRO A 35 44.78 3.17 23.29
CA PRO A 35 45.36 4.06 24.26
C PRO A 35 45.92 3.22 25.41
N PRO A 36 47.07 3.58 25.99
CA PRO A 36 47.52 2.94 27.20
C PRO A 36 46.37 2.98 28.22
N PRO A 37 46.16 1.92 29.03
CA PRO A 37 45.07 1.87 29.98
C PRO A 37 45.24 3.00 31.02
N LEU A 38 44.62 4.14 30.73
CA LEU A 38 44.64 5.30 31.63
C LEU A 38 43.81 4.91 32.85
N ARG A 39 44.41 4.93 34.03
CA ARG A 39 43.71 4.70 35.30
C ARG A 39 42.77 5.87 35.59
N ALA A 40 41.69 5.62 36.32
CA ALA A 40 40.68 6.65 36.61
C ALA A 40 41.26 7.86 37.37
N ASN A 41 42.21 7.63 38.27
CA ASN A 41 42.91 8.67 39.01
C ASN A 41 43.81 9.54 38.09
N VAL A 42 44.47 8.93 37.11
CA VAL A 42 45.29 9.67 36.12
C VAL A 42 44.40 10.59 35.29
N LEU A 43 43.23 10.10 34.87
CA LEU A 43 42.28 10.89 34.11
C LEU A 43 41.67 12.04 34.95
N ALA A 44 41.35 11.80 36.23
CA ALA A 44 40.88 12.85 37.12
C ALA A 44 41.95 13.93 37.33
N ALA A 45 43.21 13.54 37.54
CA ALA A 45 44.35 14.44 37.69
C ALA A 45 44.73 15.20 36.40
N ALA A 46 44.14 14.83 35.26
CA ALA A 46 44.34 15.58 34.01
C ALA A 46 43.60 16.92 34.02
N PHE A 47 42.52 17.06 34.79
CA PHE A 47 41.78 18.31 34.89
C PHE A 47 42.44 19.20 35.95
N VAL A 48 42.75 20.44 35.57
CA VAL A 48 43.49 21.40 36.39
C VAL A 48 42.70 22.68 36.58
N ASP A 49 42.95 23.38 37.67
CA ASP A 49 42.36 24.66 38.05
C ASP A 49 43.05 25.87 37.38
N SER A 50 44.22 25.66 36.78
CA SER A 50 44.93 26.68 35.98
C SER A 50 44.26 26.96 34.65
N GLU A 51 44.41 28.18 34.15
CA GLU A 51 43.98 28.57 32.80
C GLU A 51 44.70 27.72 31.73
N PRO A 52 44.08 27.48 30.55
CA PRO A 52 44.68 26.69 29.49
C PRO A 52 45.93 27.36 28.93
N SER A 53 47.01 26.60 28.80
CA SER A 53 48.29 27.05 28.23
C SER A 53 48.26 27.18 26.71
N CYS A 54 47.32 26.51 26.04
CA CYS A 54 47.10 26.65 24.60
C CYS A 54 45.63 27.00 24.31
N THR A 55 45.42 28.12 23.64
CA THR A 55 44.12 28.56 23.12
C THR A 55 44.14 28.76 21.60
N ASP A 56 45.27 28.46 20.95
CA ASP A 56 45.39 28.56 19.50
C ASP A 56 44.60 27.44 18.82
N ILE A 57 43.54 27.83 18.12
CA ILE A 57 42.64 26.91 17.43
C ILE A 57 43.39 26.12 16.36
N LEU A 58 44.34 26.75 15.64
CA LEU A 58 45.08 26.09 14.56
C LEU A 58 45.97 24.98 15.11
N HIS A 59 46.59 25.20 16.27
CA HIS A 59 47.32 24.15 16.98
C HIS A 59 46.38 23.05 17.50
N ILE A 60 45.26 23.43 18.13
CA ILE A 60 44.30 22.49 18.72
C ILE A 60 43.76 21.48 17.69
N VAL A 61 43.46 21.91 16.46
CA VAL A 61 42.96 21.00 15.40
C VAL A 61 44.02 20.02 14.89
N THR A 62 45.30 20.21 15.22
CA THR A 62 46.36 19.24 14.88
C THR A 62 46.52 18.15 15.93
N ILE A 63 45.96 18.33 17.12
CA ILE A 63 46.07 17.37 18.23
C ILE A 63 45.21 16.15 17.90
N GLU A 64 45.83 14.96 17.99
CA GLU A 64 45.14 13.70 17.73
C GLU A 64 43.87 13.54 18.59
N VAL A 65 42.80 13.00 18.00
CA VAL A 65 41.56 12.74 18.71
C VAL A 65 41.69 11.42 19.50
N PRO A 66 41.36 11.40 20.80
CA PRO A 66 41.30 10.15 21.56
C PRO A 66 40.26 9.18 20.98
N VAL A 67 40.50 7.86 21.12
CA VAL A 67 39.52 6.85 20.72
C VAL A 67 38.20 6.96 21.51
N ALA A 68 37.08 6.53 20.92
CA ALA A 68 35.73 6.69 21.47
C ALA A 68 35.58 6.21 22.92
N LYS A 69 36.17 5.05 23.26
CA LYS A 69 36.14 4.49 24.62
C LYS A 69 36.80 5.41 25.65
N LEU A 70 37.89 6.09 25.27
CA LEU A 70 38.57 7.05 26.15
C LEU A 70 37.77 8.35 26.24
N LEU A 71 37.20 8.84 25.13
CA LEU A 71 36.33 10.04 25.13
C LEU A 71 35.12 9.90 26.04
N THR A 72 34.47 8.74 26.07
CA THR A 72 33.35 8.47 26.99
C THR A 72 33.78 8.60 28.46
N ARG A 73 34.97 8.10 28.80
CA ARG A 73 35.54 8.21 30.15
C ARG A 73 35.92 9.66 30.48
N MET A 74 36.53 10.37 29.53
CA MET A 74 36.89 11.78 29.66
C MET A 74 35.66 12.66 29.89
N ASN A 75 34.58 12.44 29.13
CA ASN A 75 33.34 13.19 29.29
C ASN A 75 32.68 12.93 30.67
N LYS A 76 32.75 11.69 31.17
CA LYS A 76 32.28 11.38 32.54
C LYS A 76 33.13 12.11 33.60
N ALA A 77 34.45 12.12 33.44
CA ALA A 77 35.36 12.80 34.35
C ALA A 77 35.21 14.33 34.29
N LEU A 78 35.00 14.90 33.10
CA LEU A 78 34.78 16.32 32.88
C LEU A 78 33.61 16.85 33.72
N LYS A 79 32.47 16.16 33.74
CA LYS A 79 31.29 16.58 34.52
C LYS A 79 31.61 16.75 36.00
N LYS A 80 32.42 15.85 36.56
CA LYS A 80 32.87 15.92 37.95
C LYS A 80 33.88 17.05 38.14
N ALA A 81 34.90 17.13 37.28
CA ALA A 81 35.98 18.11 37.38
C ALA A 81 35.47 19.56 37.25
N VAL A 82 34.47 19.80 36.40
CA VAL A 82 33.80 21.11 36.28
C VAL A 82 33.14 21.53 37.60
N GLY A 83 32.51 20.59 38.33
CA GLY A 83 31.95 20.85 39.66
C GLY A 83 33.01 21.09 40.74
N GLU A 84 34.23 20.59 40.52
CA GLU A 84 35.40 20.78 41.40
C GLU A 84 36.23 22.02 41.03
N GLY A 85 35.79 22.83 40.06
CA GLY A 85 36.44 24.10 39.70
C GLY A 85 37.57 23.99 38.68
N ALA A 86 37.70 22.87 37.97
CA ALA A 86 38.65 22.77 36.87
C ALA A 86 38.39 23.83 35.78
N LYS A 87 39.46 24.32 35.16
CA LYS A 87 39.44 25.33 34.08
C LYS A 87 40.09 24.84 32.79
N ALA A 88 40.98 23.85 32.88
CA ALA A 88 41.66 23.28 31.73
C ALA A 88 41.89 21.76 31.91
N MET A 89 42.31 21.11 30.83
CA MET A 89 42.64 19.68 30.81
C MET A 89 44.02 19.46 30.17
N LYS A 90 44.91 18.74 30.87
CA LYS A 90 46.18 18.23 30.33
C LYS A 90 45.94 17.17 29.27
N VAL A 91 46.72 17.21 28.19
CA VAL A 91 46.66 16.19 27.14
C VAL A 91 47.35 14.90 27.60
N VAL A 92 46.59 13.84 27.83
CA VAL A 92 47.10 12.59 28.42
C VAL A 92 47.29 11.44 27.43
N HIS A 93 46.77 11.56 26.21
CA HIS A 93 46.73 10.46 25.24
C HIS A 93 47.81 10.52 24.15
N THR A 94 48.46 11.66 23.93
CA THR A 94 49.54 11.82 22.95
C THR A 94 50.84 12.27 23.63
N VAL A 95 51.98 11.77 23.15
CA VAL A 95 53.31 12.07 23.71
C VAL A 95 53.78 13.47 23.34
N ALA A 96 53.39 13.96 22.16
CA ALA A 96 53.92 15.19 21.58
C ALA A 96 53.57 16.46 22.38
N VAL A 97 52.40 16.48 23.03
CA VAL A 97 51.85 17.68 23.71
C VAL A 97 51.52 17.44 25.19
N ARG A 98 52.21 16.49 25.85
CA ARG A 98 51.89 16.07 27.25
C ARG A 98 51.88 17.19 28.29
N ASN A 99 52.61 18.28 28.04
CA ASN A 99 52.74 19.39 28.98
C ASN A 99 51.72 20.51 28.71
N GLU A 100 50.96 20.43 27.62
CA GLU A 100 49.96 21.42 27.28
C GLU A 100 48.65 21.17 28.03
N THR A 101 47.99 22.27 28.40
CA THR A 101 46.65 22.29 28.96
C THR A 101 45.71 22.97 27.97
N LEU A 102 44.61 22.30 27.66
CA LEU A 102 43.62 22.73 26.69
C LEU A 102 42.35 23.21 27.41
N PRO A 103 41.55 24.08 26.78
CA PRO A 103 40.26 24.48 27.33
C PRO A 103 39.34 23.28 27.54
N LEU A 104 38.46 23.31 28.54
CA LEU A 104 37.55 22.20 28.84
C LEU A 104 36.58 21.85 27.70
N TRP A 105 36.29 22.79 26.78
CA TRP A 105 35.49 22.52 25.59
C TRP A 105 36.16 21.53 24.62
N ILE A 106 37.44 21.20 24.81
CA ILE A 106 38.15 20.22 23.97
C ILE A 106 37.50 18.84 23.99
N VAL A 107 36.97 18.41 25.13
CA VAL A 107 36.33 17.10 25.27
C VAL A 107 35.05 17.00 24.42
N PRO A 108 34.07 17.93 24.54
CA PRO A 108 32.91 17.92 23.64
C PRO A 108 33.29 18.19 22.17
N TYR A 109 34.36 18.93 21.89
CA TYR A 109 34.90 19.06 20.54
C TYR A 109 35.32 17.69 19.97
N TRP A 110 36.20 16.95 20.66
CA TRP A 110 36.66 15.64 20.22
C TRP A 110 35.53 14.62 20.07
N GLN A 111 34.50 14.66 20.92
CA GLN A 111 33.30 13.84 20.75
C GLN A 111 32.57 14.16 19.43
N ARG A 112 32.42 15.44 19.11
CA ARG A 112 31.79 15.87 17.85
C ARG A 112 32.66 15.56 16.63
N VAL A 113 33.99 15.62 16.75
CA VAL A 113 34.92 15.16 15.69
C VAL A 113 34.74 13.66 15.44
N GLY A 114 34.63 12.85 16.49
CA GLY A 114 34.35 11.42 16.36
C GLY A 114 33.05 11.14 15.62
N ALA A 115 31.95 11.80 16.00
CA ALA A 115 30.68 11.67 15.31
C ALA A 115 30.74 12.15 13.84
N ALA A 116 31.43 13.27 13.57
CA ALA A 116 31.64 13.77 12.21
C ALA A 116 32.46 12.80 11.35
N ARG A 117 33.45 12.13 11.96
CA ARG A 117 34.27 11.12 11.30
C ARG A 117 33.46 9.87 10.95
N GLU A 118 32.64 9.35 11.86
CA GLU A 118 31.73 8.23 11.58
C GLU A 118 30.79 8.54 10.40
N ARG A 119 30.25 9.75 10.35
CA ARG A 119 29.43 10.23 9.22
C ARG A 119 30.23 10.27 7.92
N LYS A 120 31.45 10.84 7.95
CA LYS A 120 32.35 10.94 6.80
C LYS A 120 32.79 9.57 6.29
N ASP A 121 33.17 8.66 7.18
CA ASP A 121 33.66 7.33 6.85
C ASP A 121 32.57 6.49 6.15
N ARG A 122 31.32 6.60 6.60
CA ARG A 122 30.16 6.00 5.92
C ARG A 122 30.02 6.48 4.48
N TRP A 123 30.10 7.80 4.23
CA TRP A 123 29.99 8.33 2.87
C TRP A 123 31.24 8.04 2.01
N LEU A 124 32.43 7.93 2.62
CA LEU A 124 33.63 7.45 1.94
C LEU A 124 33.46 5.99 1.50
N GLU A 125 32.78 5.16 2.30
CA GLU A 125 32.46 3.79 1.91
C GLU A 125 31.48 3.75 0.72
N VAL A 126 30.45 4.60 0.72
CA VAL A 126 29.56 4.79 -0.45
C VAL A 126 30.34 5.18 -1.70
N GLU A 127 31.22 6.18 -1.58
CA GLU A 127 32.06 6.63 -2.69
C GLU A 127 32.98 5.52 -3.18
N ARG A 128 33.64 4.80 -2.28
CA ARG A 128 34.44 3.61 -2.63
C ARG A 128 33.58 2.57 -3.33
N PHE A 129 32.40 2.23 -2.80
CA PHE A 129 31.47 1.27 -3.40
C PHE A 129 31.17 1.64 -4.86
N LEU A 130 30.75 2.89 -5.10
CA LEU A 130 30.39 3.42 -6.42
C LEU A 130 31.61 3.59 -7.34
N LEU A 131 32.82 3.72 -6.81
CA LEU A 131 34.04 3.83 -7.60
C LEU A 131 34.80 2.50 -7.76
N ARG A 132 34.48 1.45 -6.99
CA ARG A 132 35.11 0.10 -7.11
C ARG A 132 34.98 -0.46 -8.53
N VAL A 133 33.90 -0.11 -9.24
CA VAL A 133 33.60 -0.57 -10.61
C VAL A 133 34.30 0.28 -11.69
N HIS A 134 34.97 1.37 -11.33
CA HIS A 134 35.84 2.12 -12.27
C HIS A 134 37.22 1.47 -12.49
N ASN A 135 37.44 0.23 -12.01
CA ASN A 135 38.67 -0.48 -12.27
C ASN A 135 38.72 -0.96 -13.75
N PRO A 136 39.64 -0.45 -14.60
CA PRO A 136 39.64 -0.64 -16.07
C PRO A 136 39.79 -2.10 -16.57
N TRP A 137 39.88 -3.08 -15.68
CA TRP A 137 39.85 -4.51 -16.00
C TRP A 137 38.43 -5.07 -16.20
N LEU A 138 37.40 -4.22 -16.09
CA LEU A 138 36.00 -4.57 -16.29
C LEU A 138 35.65 -4.56 -17.78
N ASN A 139 35.80 -5.75 -18.36
CA ASN A 139 35.41 -6.22 -19.68
C ASN A 139 34.38 -5.34 -20.45
N PRO A 140 34.71 -4.82 -21.65
CA PRO A 140 33.80 -4.09 -22.53
C PRO A 140 32.73 -4.98 -23.21
N ARG A 141 32.35 -6.12 -22.60
CA ARG A 141 31.30 -7.02 -23.09
C ARG A 141 29.99 -6.84 -22.32
N LEU A 142 29.66 -5.62 -21.92
CA LEU A 142 28.33 -5.33 -21.41
C LEU A 142 27.35 -5.38 -22.57
N GLU A 143 26.36 -6.24 -22.39
CA GLU A 143 25.24 -6.56 -23.28
C GLU A 143 24.62 -5.29 -23.89
N GLU A 144 24.26 -5.35 -25.18
CA GLU A 144 23.61 -4.27 -25.91
C GLU A 144 22.37 -3.77 -25.14
N GLY A 145 22.37 -2.51 -24.70
CA GLY A 145 21.17 -1.81 -24.22
C GLY A 145 21.20 -1.24 -22.81
N ARG A 146 22.15 -1.59 -21.94
CA ARG A 146 22.28 -0.96 -20.60
C ARG A 146 23.30 0.19 -20.61
N PRO A 147 23.02 1.33 -19.93
CA PRO A 147 24.01 2.38 -19.77
C PRO A 147 25.25 1.81 -19.05
N PRO A 148 26.47 2.30 -19.34
CA PRO A 148 27.66 1.86 -18.64
C PRO A 148 27.47 2.04 -17.14
N VAL A 149 27.73 1.00 -16.34
CA VAL A 149 27.57 1.04 -14.86
C VAL A 149 28.30 2.24 -14.26
N SER A 150 29.43 2.63 -14.84
CA SER A 150 30.18 3.84 -14.47
C SER A 150 29.38 5.14 -14.57
N SER A 151 28.51 5.27 -15.58
CA SER A 151 27.64 6.45 -15.76
C SER A 151 26.54 6.51 -14.71
N VAL A 152 25.91 5.37 -14.39
CA VAL A 152 24.92 5.22 -13.31
C VAL A 152 25.55 5.62 -11.97
N MET A 153 26.72 5.07 -11.66
CA MET A 153 27.41 5.35 -10.40
C MET A 153 27.83 6.82 -10.28
N ARG A 154 28.27 7.45 -11.37
CA ARG A 154 28.57 8.89 -11.39
C ARG A 154 27.32 9.73 -11.16
N ALA A 155 26.21 9.41 -11.85
CA ALA A 155 24.95 10.12 -11.66
C ALA A 155 24.45 10.04 -10.21
N ILE A 156 24.60 8.88 -9.56
CA ILE A 156 24.28 8.70 -8.13
C ILE A 156 25.10 9.67 -7.27
N LEU A 157 26.43 9.76 -7.47
CA LEU A 157 27.29 10.68 -6.73
C LEU A 157 26.88 12.14 -6.96
N GLU A 158 26.63 12.53 -8.21
CA GLU A 158 26.17 13.88 -8.56
C GLU A 158 24.84 14.26 -7.90
N MET A 159 23.95 13.28 -7.70
CA MET A 159 22.67 13.49 -7.02
C MET A 159 22.81 13.48 -5.49
N LEU A 160 23.73 12.71 -4.92
CA LEU A 160 23.95 12.63 -3.47
C LEU A 160 24.77 13.81 -2.94
N TYR A 161 25.82 14.22 -3.64
CA TYR A 161 26.78 15.24 -3.18
C TYR A 161 26.16 16.55 -2.69
N PRO A 162 25.16 17.14 -3.39
CA PRO A 162 24.53 18.39 -2.94
C PRO A 162 23.59 18.21 -1.73
N ARG A 163 23.22 16.97 -1.39
CA ARG A 163 22.22 16.67 -0.35
C ARG A 163 22.84 16.65 1.02
N ARG A 164 22.02 16.89 2.04
CA ARG A 164 22.38 16.63 3.43
C ARG A 164 21.96 15.23 3.83
N GLU A 165 22.72 14.62 4.73
CA GLU A 165 22.42 13.25 5.18
C GLU A 165 21.12 13.14 6.00
N ASP A 166 20.68 14.26 6.58
CA ASP A 166 19.49 14.38 7.42
C ASP A 166 18.27 14.92 6.67
N GLU A 167 18.43 15.29 5.40
CA GLU A 167 17.28 15.54 4.51
C GLU A 167 16.49 14.27 4.31
N GLU A 168 15.17 14.39 4.23
CA GLU A 168 14.28 13.27 3.99
C GLU A 168 14.11 13.00 2.50
N VAL A 169 14.12 11.72 2.13
CA VAL A 169 13.82 11.24 0.78
C VAL A 169 12.33 11.48 0.50
N GLN A 170 12.06 12.28 -0.52
CA GLN A 170 10.72 12.69 -0.95
C GLN A 170 10.12 11.71 -1.97
N GLY A 171 8.81 11.82 -2.20
CA GLY A 171 8.12 11.01 -3.22
C GLY A 171 7.77 9.59 -2.79
N PHE A 172 7.91 9.27 -1.50
CA PHE A 172 7.55 7.98 -0.90
C PHE A 172 6.61 8.15 0.31
N PRO A 173 5.79 7.14 0.66
CA PRO A 173 4.81 7.25 1.76
C PRO A 173 5.42 7.41 3.16
N ASP A 174 6.64 6.94 3.36
CA ASP A 174 7.40 7.04 4.62
C ASP A 174 8.76 7.69 4.32
N PRO A 175 8.81 9.03 4.28
CA PRO A 175 10.06 9.77 4.09
C PRO A 175 11.06 9.42 5.20
N GLN A 176 12.29 9.13 4.82
CA GLN A 176 13.36 8.86 5.77
C GLN A 176 14.65 9.59 5.38
N PRO A 177 15.57 9.82 6.32
CA PRO A 177 16.83 10.51 6.03
C PRO A 177 17.69 9.84 4.94
N PHE A 178 18.33 10.64 4.09
CA PHE A 178 19.25 10.21 3.03
C PHE A 178 20.35 9.28 3.51
N ARG A 179 20.82 9.44 4.76
CA ARG A 179 21.79 8.51 5.38
C ARG A 179 21.34 7.05 5.41
N ARG A 180 20.04 6.74 5.27
CA ARG A 180 19.56 5.36 5.19
C ARG A 180 19.79 4.75 3.80
N LEU A 181 19.88 5.56 2.74
CA LEU A 181 20.12 5.07 1.38
C LEU A 181 21.50 4.41 1.20
N VAL A 182 22.44 4.64 2.13
CA VAL A 182 23.77 4.01 2.11
C VAL A 182 23.69 2.48 2.07
N THR A 183 22.63 1.89 2.63
CA THR A 183 22.45 0.43 2.64
C THR A 183 22.34 -0.13 1.22
N PHE A 184 21.78 0.61 0.26
CA PHE A 184 21.75 0.19 -1.15
C PHE A 184 23.16 0.04 -1.73
N VAL A 185 24.12 0.84 -1.30
CA VAL A 185 25.51 0.90 -1.80
C VAL A 185 26.49 0.35 -0.76
N SER A 186 26.09 -0.76 -0.14
CA SER A 186 26.85 -1.49 0.87
C SER A 186 26.53 -2.98 0.76
N GLU A 187 27.22 -3.77 1.58
CA GLU A 187 26.97 -5.21 1.77
C GLU A 187 26.01 -5.46 2.95
N ASP A 188 25.31 -4.42 3.42
CA ASP A 188 24.32 -4.53 4.48
C ASP A 188 22.98 -5.11 3.98
N TRP A 189 22.26 -5.70 4.91
CA TRP A 189 20.92 -6.25 4.70
C TRP A 189 19.91 -5.12 4.50
N LEU A 190 19.02 -5.30 3.51
CA LEU A 190 17.90 -4.40 3.35
C LEU A 190 16.90 -4.56 4.50
N SER A 191 16.48 -3.43 5.06
CA SER A 191 15.34 -3.40 6.00
C SER A 191 14.00 -3.32 5.26
N THR A 192 12.88 -3.44 6.01
CA THR A 192 11.52 -3.27 5.48
C THR A 192 11.34 -1.94 4.73
N TRP A 193 11.93 -0.86 5.24
CA TRP A 193 11.85 0.45 4.59
C TRP A 193 12.49 0.42 3.18
N HIS A 194 13.63 -0.23 3.01
CA HIS A 194 14.28 -0.37 1.70
C HIS A 194 13.44 -1.23 0.74
N MET A 195 12.79 -2.28 1.25
CA MET A 195 11.86 -3.07 0.46
C MET A 195 10.63 -2.26 0.05
N ASP A 196 10.12 -1.41 0.93
CA ASP A 196 8.99 -0.51 0.63
C ASP A 196 9.32 0.53 -0.44
N LEU A 197 10.57 1.03 -0.49
CA LEU A 197 11.05 1.85 -1.59
C LEU A 197 11.00 1.08 -2.91
N GLN A 198 11.53 -0.15 -2.96
CA GLN A 198 11.49 -0.98 -4.17
C GLN A 198 10.05 -1.29 -4.61
N LEU A 199 9.16 -1.62 -3.67
CA LEU A 199 7.75 -1.86 -3.95
C LEU A 199 7.02 -0.59 -4.40
N ALA A 200 7.41 0.59 -3.91
CA ALA A 200 6.88 1.86 -4.38
C ALA A 200 7.31 2.18 -5.81
N LEU A 201 8.57 1.90 -6.17
CA LEU A 201 9.04 2.01 -7.55
C LEU A 201 8.24 1.07 -8.47
N LEU A 202 8.06 -0.20 -8.06
CA LEU A 202 7.25 -1.16 -8.80
C LEU A 202 5.80 -0.68 -8.98
N ARG A 203 5.16 -0.13 -7.95
CA ARG A 203 3.79 0.44 -8.06
C ARG A 203 3.70 1.47 -9.18
N GLN A 204 4.67 2.37 -9.24
CA GLN A 204 4.67 3.43 -10.25
C GLN A 204 4.91 2.88 -11.64
N GLU A 205 5.84 1.93 -11.79
CA GLU A 205 6.10 1.26 -13.06
C GLU A 205 4.87 0.52 -13.58
N LEU A 206 4.20 -0.24 -12.71
CA LEU A 206 2.95 -0.93 -13.04
C LEU A 206 1.84 0.06 -13.43
N ALA A 207 1.72 1.18 -12.70
CA ALA A 207 0.77 2.22 -13.03
C ALA A 207 1.05 2.85 -14.40
N ARG A 208 2.32 3.18 -14.72
CA ARG A 208 2.71 3.70 -16.05
C ARG A 208 2.46 2.69 -17.17
N ALA A 209 2.59 1.40 -16.87
CA ALA A 209 2.30 0.32 -17.81
C ALA A 209 0.79 -0.03 -17.91
N GLY A 210 -0.10 0.72 -17.25
CA GLY A 210 -1.55 0.46 -17.25
C GLY A 210 -1.97 -0.79 -16.47
N LYS A 211 -1.08 -1.36 -15.64
CA LYS A 211 -1.32 -2.59 -14.85
C LYS A 211 -1.96 -2.28 -13.49
N HIS A 212 -3.06 -1.52 -13.50
CA HIS A 212 -3.76 -1.11 -12.28
C HIS A 212 -4.46 -2.25 -11.53
N HIS A 213 -4.58 -3.42 -12.14
CA HIS A 213 -5.13 -4.62 -11.51
C HIS A 213 -4.16 -5.27 -10.50
N VAL A 214 -2.90 -4.85 -10.45
CA VAL A 214 -1.91 -5.37 -9.49
C VAL A 214 -1.83 -4.46 -8.27
N TYR A 215 -2.25 -4.99 -7.12
CA TYR A 215 -2.08 -4.34 -5.83
C TYR A 215 -0.72 -4.69 -5.23
N VAL A 216 0.11 -3.67 -4.97
CA VAL A 216 1.44 -3.85 -4.37
C VAL A 216 1.47 -3.20 -2.99
N PRO A 217 1.16 -3.95 -1.91
CA PRO A 217 1.20 -3.44 -0.54
C PRO A 217 2.64 -3.20 -0.04
N SER A 218 2.77 -2.77 1.22
CA SER A 218 4.06 -2.69 1.92
C SER A 218 4.60 -4.09 2.22
N ALA A 219 5.93 -4.23 2.28
CA ALA A 219 6.63 -5.43 2.72
C ALA A 219 6.28 -5.84 4.17
N TYR A 220 5.78 -4.90 4.98
CA TYR A 220 5.26 -5.21 6.33
C TYR A 220 3.96 -6.02 6.30
N MET A 221 3.25 -6.05 5.17
CA MET A 221 1.97 -6.75 5.04
C MET A 221 2.05 -8.21 5.47
N TYR A 222 3.09 -8.96 5.06
CA TYR A 222 3.19 -10.37 5.42
C TYR A 222 3.23 -10.55 6.94
N ARG A 223 3.94 -9.69 7.68
CA ARG A 223 3.94 -9.74 9.15
C ARG A 223 2.54 -9.51 9.70
N SER A 224 1.78 -8.57 9.15
CA SER A 224 0.40 -8.35 9.56
C SER A 224 -0.51 -9.55 9.26
N ILE A 225 -0.28 -10.28 8.16
CA ILE A 225 -1.00 -11.53 7.86
C ILE A 225 -0.61 -12.64 8.85
N VAL A 226 0.67 -12.75 9.23
CA VAL A 226 1.13 -13.69 10.26
C VAL A 226 0.47 -13.39 11.60
N ASP A 227 0.42 -12.13 12.01
CA ASP A 227 -0.23 -11.72 13.25
C ASP A 227 -1.74 -12.06 13.22
N ALA A 228 -2.39 -11.86 12.08
CA ALA A 228 -3.78 -12.25 11.86
C ALA A 228 -4.00 -13.78 11.85
N PHE A 229 -3.07 -14.54 11.29
CA PHE A 229 -3.11 -16.02 11.26
C PHE A 229 -2.98 -16.60 12.67
N ASN A 230 -2.10 -16.03 13.49
CA ASN A 230 -1.93 -16.41 14.90
C ASN A 230 -3.18 -16.09 15.73
N ASP A 231 -4.06 -15.21 15.22
CA ASP A 231 -5.30 -14.78 15.84
C ASP A 231 -6.53 -15.08 14.95
N LYS A 232 -6.46 -16.17 14.19
CA LYS A 232 -7.43 -16.50 13.13
C LYS A 232 -8.88 -16.64 13.62
N GLU A 233 -9.08 -16.97 14.89
CA GLU A 233 -10.42 -17.09 15.52
C GLU A 233 -11.12 -15.73 15.61
N ARG A 234 -10.37 -14.63 15.72
CA ARG A 234 -10.89 -13.26 15.80
C ARG A 234 -10.73 -12.47 14.51
N TYR A 235 -10.10 -13.03 13.48
CA TYR A 235 -9.78 -12.32 12.23
C TYR A 235 -11.00 -11.71 11.51
N GLY A 236 -12.17 -12.35 11.61
CA GLY A 236 -13.41 -11.84 11.02
C GLY A 236 -14.06 -10.71 11.82
N GLN A 237 -13.59 -10.42 13.03
CA GLN A 237 -14.19 -9.43 13.93
C GLN A 237 -13.72 -8.02 13.55
N PRO A 238 -14.60 -7.00 13.56
CA PRO A 238 -14.26 -5.64 13.15
C PRO A 238 -13.12 -5.03 13.97
N GLU A 239 -12.91 -5.41 15.23
CA GLU A 239 -11.91 -4.80 16.11
C GLU A 239 -10.49 -5.32 15.85
N HIS A 240 -10.36 -6.43 15.12
CA HIS A 240 -9.11 -7.17 14.96
C HIS A 240 -8.60 -7.10 13.51
N HIS A 241 -7.29 -6.86 13.34
CA HIS A 241 -6.58 -6.96 12.05
C HIS A 241 -7.24 -6.21 10.87
N GLN A 242 -7.90 -5.08 11.15
CA GLN A 242 -8.68 -4.32 10.16
C GLN A 242 -7.93 -3.96 8.87
N SER A 243 -6.62 -3.67 8.97
CA SER A 243 -5.80 -3.36 7.78
C SER A 243 -5.75 -4.54 6.82
N VAL A 244 -5.47 -5.75 7.34
CA VAL A 244 -5.38 -6.99 6.57
C VAL A 244 -6.77 -7.41 6.06
N LEU A 245 -7.82 -7.27 6.88
CA LEU A 245 -9.19 -7.58 6.47
C LEU A 245 -9.68 -6.66 5.34
N ARG A 246 -9.46 -5.34 5.47
CA ARG A 246 -9.79 -4.36 4.41
C ARG A 246 -9.04 -4.63 3.12
N MET A 247 -7.77 -5.01 3.22
CA MET A 247 -6.96 -5.39 2.07
C MET A 247 -7.53 -6.63 1.38
N GLY A 248 -7.80 -7.72 2.10
CA GLY A 248 -8.36 -8.93 1.49
C GLY A 248 -9.72 -8.68 0.82
N ARG A 249 -10.60 -7.91 1.47
CA ARG A 249 -11.86 -7.45 0.86
C ARG A 249 -11.63 -6.65 -0.41
N ARG A 250 -10.67 -5.72 -0.42
CA ARG A 250 -10.32 -4.93 -1.61
C ARG A 250 -9.84 -5.83 -2.75
N VAL A 251 -8.99 -6.81 -2.45
CA VAL A 251 -8.47 -7.78 -3.44
C VAL A 251 -9.59 -8.61 -4.05
N VAL A 252 -10.59 -9.00 -3.26
CA VAL A 252 -11.79 -9.71 -3.74
C VAL A 252 -12.67 -8.79 -4.59
N LEU A 253 -13.08 -7.65 -4.04
CA LEU A 253 -14.06 -6.75 -4.65
C LEU A 253 -13.57 -6.17 -5.98
N LEU A 254 -12.28 -5.86 -6.07
CA LEU A 254 -11.68 -5.26 -7.27
C LEU A 254 -10.98 -6.30 -8.15
N ASN A 255 -11.09 -7.60 -7.82
CA ASN A 255 -10.47 -8.71 -8.54
C ASN A 255 -8.98 -8.46 -8.82
N LEU A 256 -8.24 -8.02 -7.80
CA LEU A 256 -6.84 -7.60 -7.93
C LEU A 256 -5.88 -8.78 -7.79
N ASP A 257 -4.78 -8.73 -8.52
CA ASP A 257 -3.57 -9.47 -8.20
C ASP A 257 -2.86 -8.82 -7.01
N VAL A 258 -2.03 -9.57 -6.29
CA VAL A 258 -1.24 -9.03 -5.17
C VAL A 258 0.22 -9.37 -5.36
N ALA A 259 1.11 -8.38 -5.26
CA ALA A 259 2.56 -8.61 -5.28
C ALA A 259 3.27 -7.90 -4.14
N SER A 260 4.17 -8.58 -3.46
CA SER A 260 4.88 -8.01 -2.31
C SER A 260 6.18 -8.76 -2.03
N ALA A 261 6.93 -8.24 -1.06
CA ALA A 261 7.97 -8.96 -0.35
C ALA A 261 7.46 -9.51 0.98
N ALA A 262 8.15 -10.53 1.50
CA ALA A 262 7.97 -11.05 2.85
C ALA A 262 9.34 -11.30 3.49
N ASN A 263 9.49 -10.91 4.75
CA ASN A 263 10.65 -11.29 5.57
C ASN A 263 10.29 -12.55 6.33
N VAL A 264 10.89 -13.68 5.96
CA VAL A 264 10.73 -14.96 6.65
C VAL A 264 11.85 -15.14 7.67
N ASP A 265 11.51 -15.72 8.83
CA ASP A 265 12.41 -15.92 9.97
C ASP A 265 13.16 -14.66 10.47
N GLU A 266 12.62 -13.48 10.15
CA GLU A 266 13.20 -12.17 10.45
C GLU A 266 14.62 -11.99 9.89
N ASN A 267 15.01 -12.82 8.91
CA ASN A 267 16.37 -12.83 8.39
C ASN A 267 16.50 -13.07 6.88
N HIS A 268 15.40 -13.26 6.15
CA HIS A 268 15.49 -13.56 4.73
C HIS A 268 14.33 -12.94 3.96
N TRP A 269 14.66 -12.21 2.90
CA TRP A 269 13.66 -11.62 2.02
C TRP A 269 13.32 -12.57 0.88
N ILE A 270 12.03 -12.87 0.76
CA ILE A 270 11.43 -13.49 -0.41
C ILE A 270 10.48 -12.48 -1.06
N VAL A 271 10.08 -12.77 -2.31
CA VAL A 271 9.01 -12.05 -3.00
C VAL A 271 7.94 -13.01 -3.45
N PHE A 272 6.73 -12.49 -3.64
CA PHE A 272 5.63 -13.29 -4.14
C PHE A 272 4.67 -12.46 -4.99
N ALA A 273 3.96 -13.16 -5.87
CA ALA A 273 2.87 -12.62 -6.67
C ALA A 273 1.70 -13.61 -6.68
N LEU A 274 0.56 -13.18 -6.15
CA LEU A 274 -0.71 -13.87 -6.25
C LEU A 274 -1.42 -13.39 -7.51
N THR A 275 -1.60 -14.29 -8.47
CA THR A 275 -2.26 -14.00 -9.75
C THR A 275 -3.58 -14.73 -9.85
N ARG A 276 -4.66 -13.97 -10.04
CA ARG A 276 -6.03 -14.50 -10.09
C ARG A 276 -6.39 -15.13 -11.43
N SER A 277 -5.76 -14.68 -12.51
CA SER A 277 -6.02 -15.20 -13.86
C SER A 277 -5.77 -16.70 -14.00
N ASN A 278 -4.85 -17.25 -13.20
CA ASN A 278 -4.46 -18.66 -13.21
C ASN A 278 -4.50 -19.31 -11.80
N ASN A 279 -5.10 -18.64 -10.81
CA ASN A 279 -5.14 -19.08 -9.42
C ASN A 279 -3.78 -19.62 -8.93
N THR A 280 -2.71 -18.85 -9.15
CA THR A 280 -1.35 -19.25 -8.82
C THR A 280 -0.72 -18.26 -7.86
N LEU A 281 -0.08 -18.76 -6.81
CA LEU A 281 0.81 -17.99 -5.96
C LEU A 281 2.25 -18.27 -6.38
N TYR A 282 2.88 -17.31 -7.03
CA TYR A 282 4.28 -17.37 -7.41
C TYR A 282 5.16 -16.99 -6.23
N TYR A 283 6.15 -17.82 -5.93
CA TYR A 283 7.13 -17.66 -4.85
C TYR A 283 8.52 -17.47 -5.45
N GLY A 284 9.16 -16.34 -5.14
CA GLY A 284 10.52 -16.01 -5.56
C GLY A 284 11.45 -15.95 -4.36
N ASP A 285 12.42 -16.88 -4.32
CA ASP A 285 13.42 -16.97 -3.27
C ASP A 285 14.82 -16.98 -3.89
N PRO A 286 15.60 -15.90 -3.72
CA PRO A 286 16.95 -15.82 -4.23
C PRO A 286 17.89 -16.91 -3.69
N MET A 287 17.63 -17.54 -2.54
CA MET A 287 18.45 -18.66 -2.07
C MET A 287 18.11 -19.99 -2.78
N GLY A 288 17.09 -20.01 -3.63
CA GLY A 288 16.68 -21.21 -4.38
C GLY A 288 16.11 -22.33 -3.49
N GLY A 289 15.75 -22.00 -2.24
CA GLY A 289 15.27 -22.96 -1.26
C GLY A 289 13.92 -23.60 -1.63
N PRO A 290 13.48 -24.64 -0.88
CA PRO A 290 12.08 -25.07 -0.90
C PRO A 290 11.17 -23.94 -0.42
N PHE A 291 9.86 -24.06 -0.68
CA PHE A 291 8.91 -23.08 -0.15
C PHE A 291 8.97 -23.05 1.38
N HIS A 292 9.10 -21.86 1.96
CA HIS A 292 9.10 -21.69 3.41
C HIS A 292 7.77 -22.17 4.00
N GLN A 293 7.81 -23.19 4.87
CA GLN A 293 6.59 -23.91 5.30
C GLN A 293 5.58 -23.01 6.01
N GLN A 294 6.04 -22.13 6.89
CA GLN A 294 5.15 -21.19 7.58
C GLN A 294 4.52 -20.21 6.60
N PHE A 295 5.29 -19.73 5.60
CA PHE A 295 4.76 -18.84 4.57
C PHE A 295 3.65 -19.54 3.79
N VAL A 296 3.86 -20.79 3.38
CA VAL A 296 2.85 -21.60 2.70
C VAL A 296 1.58 -21.74 3.52
N LEU A 297 1.71 -22.10 4.80
CA LEU A 297 0.58 -22.28 5.71
C LEU A 297 -0.23 -20.99 5.88
N VAL A 298 0.45 -19.88 6.17
CA VAL A 298 -0.15 -18.57 6.43
C VAL A 298 -0.85 -18.03 5.17
N MET A 299 -0.19 -18.13 4.01
CA MET A 299 -0.76 -17.65 2.76
C MET A 299 -1.94 -18.50 2.28
N ASN A 300 -1.87 -19.83 2.40
CA ASN A 300 -3.01 -20.69 2.05
C ASN A 300 -4.24 -20.35 2.91
N TRP A 301 -4.07 -20.15 4.23
CA TRP A 301 -5.16 -19.72 5.10
C TRP A 301 -5.75 -18.38 4.67
N TRP A 302 -4.90 -17.37 4.41
CA TRP A 302 -5.37 -16.05 4.03
C TRP A 302 -6.11 -16.06 2.69
N ILE A 303 -5.60 -16.82 1.72
CA ILE A 303 -6.22 -17.05 0.41
C ILE A 303 -7.57 -17.75 0.55
N GLU A 304 -7.63 -18.83 1.32
CA GLU A 304 -8.87 -19.58 1.53
C GLU A 304 -9.94 -18.69 2.17
N PHE A 305 -9.56 -17.92 3.21
CA PHE A 305 -10.47 -17.03 3.93
C PHE A 305 -11.09 -15.95 3.03
N HIS A 306 -10.29 -15.28 2.19
CA HIS A 306 -10.79 -14.17 1.37
C HIS A 306 -11.29 -14.60 0.00
N LEU A 307 -10.62 -15.54 -0.64
CA LEU A 307 -10.87 -15.89 -2.04
C LEU A 307 -11.75 -17.13 -2.17
N SER A 308 -11.90 -17.95 -1.13
CA SER A 308 -12.64 -19.22 -1.14
C SER A 308 -12.23 -20.11 -2.32
N GLN A 309 -10.94 -20.07 -2.67
CA GLN A 309 -10.37 -20.74 -3.84
C GLN A 309 -9.05 -21.39 -3.46
N THR A 310 -8.76 -22.52 -4.09
CA THR A 310 -7.45 -23.19 -3.99
C THR A 310 -6.50 -22.59 -5.01
N PHE A 311 -5.34 -22.11 -4.54
CA PHE A 311 -4.28 -21.63 -5.41
C PHE A 311 -3.22 -22.71 -5.58
N THR A 312 -2.69 -22.82 -6.79
CA THR A 312 -1.49 -23.62 -7.07
C THR A 312 -0.24 -22.81 -6.74
N TRP A 313 0.86 -23.50 -6.44
CA TRP A 313 2.13 -22.86 -6.13
C TRP A 313 3.04 -22.86 -7.34
N GLY A 314 3.51 -21.67 -7.74
CA GLY A 314 4.46 -21.47 -8.81
C GLY A 314 5.81 -20.98 -8.28
N ARG A 315 6.90 -21.25 -9.00
CA ARG A 315 8.18 -20.58 -8.75
C ARG A 315 8.30 -19.34 -9.63
N MET A 316 8.62 -18.21 -9.01
CA MET A 316 9.02 -17.00 -9.73
C MET A 316 10.48 -17.11 -10.14
N LYS A 317 10.81 -16.71 -11.36
CA LYS A 317 12.20 -16.66 -11.81
C LYS A 317 12.89 -15.51 -11.09
N VAL A 318 13.92 -15.84 -10.30
CA VAL A 318 14.75 -14.89 -9.56
C VAL A 318 16.21 -15.29 -9.72
N THR A 319 17.13 -14.33 -9.62
CA THR A 319 18.57 -14.63 -9.61
C THR A 319 18.93 -15.38 -8.34
N ASN A 320 19.68 -16.48 -8.48
CA ASN A 320 20.21 -17.19 -7.33
C ASN A 320 21.31 -16.36 -6.66
N GLN A 321 21.11 -16.06 -5.38
CA GLN A 321 22.03 -15.35 -4.53
C GLN A 321 23.25 -16.21 -4.20
N THR A 322 24.42 -15.59 -4.17
CA THR A 322 25.71 -16.23 -3.84
C THR A 322 26.37 -15.66 -2.58
N ASP A 323 25.76 -14.65 -1.96
CA ASP A 323 26.20 -13.99 -0.72
C ASP A 323 25.14 -14.16 0.40
N SER A 324 25.35 -13.53 1.56
CA SER A 324 24.44 -13.62 2.72
C SER A 324 23.45 -12.46 2.86
N PHE A 325 23.49 -11.43 2.01
CA PHE A 325 22.83 -10.14 2.29
C PHE A 325 21.99 -9.57 1.13
N SER A 326 22.07 -10.14 -0.07
CA SER A 326 21.46 -9.61 -1.29
C SER A 326 20.06 -10.16 -1.62
N CYS A 327 19.47 -10.97 -0.74
CA CYS A 327 18.11 -11.51 -0.93
C CYS A 327 17.07 -10.41 -1.21
N GLY A 328 17.13 -9.28 -0.50
CA GLY A 328 16.19 -8.16 -0.71
C GLY A 328 16.34 -7.47 -2.07
N ILE A 329 17.57 -7.33 -2.57
CA ILE A 329 17.84 -6.72 -3.89
C ILE A 329 17.44 -7.66 -5.01
N LEU A 330 17.87 -8.92 -4.93
CA LEU A 330 17.59 -9.92 -5.96
C LEU A 330 16.11 -10.31 -6.01
N GLY A 331 15.44 -10.36 -4.85
CA GLY A 331 13.99 -10.53 -4.78
C GLY A 331 13.25 -9.37 -5.44
N GLY A 332 13.62 -8.12 -5.13
CA GLY A 332 13.02 -6.93 -5.74
C GLY A 332 13.23 -6.84 -7.26
N ASN A 333 14.43 -7.19 -7.74
CA ASN A 333 14.72 -7.33 -9.17
C ASN A 333 13.87 -8.43 -9.82
N GLY A 334 13.77 -9.60 -9.18
CA GLY A 334 12.94 -10.72 -9.64
C GLY A 334 11.46 -10.37 -9.76
N LEU A 335 10.92 -9.59 -8.81
CA LEU A 335 9.53 -9.13 -8.86
C LEU A 335 9.29 -8.14 -10.01
N ARG A 336 10.23 -7.23 -10.28
CA ARG A 336 10.18 -6.35 -11.47
C ARG A 336 10.28 -7.14 -12.77
N HIS A 337 11.19 -8.11 -12.86
CA HIS A 337 11.30 -9.02 -14.00
C HIS A 337 10.01 -9.81 -14.23
N PHE A 338 9.35 -10.30 -13.16
CA PHE A 338 8.10 -11.04 -13.27
C PHE A 338 7.00 -10.23 -13.98
N TYR A 339 6.88 -8.93 -13.68
CA TYR A 339 5.86 -8.09 -14.28
C TYR A 339 6.27 -7.42 -15.59
N SER A 340 7.56 -7.15 -15.81
CA SER A 340 8.04 -6.36 -16.93
C SER A 340 8.90 -7.15 -17.93
N GLY A 341 9.15 -8.43 -17.65
CA GLY A 341 9.91 -9.34 -18.52
C GLY A 341 11.29 -8.81 -18.85
N ASP A 342 11.64 -8.83 -20.12
CA ASP A 342 12.96 -8.43 -20.62
C ASP A 342 13.26 -6.94 -20.47
N ALA A 343 12.25 -6.10 -20.22
CA ALA A 343 12.47 -4.69 -19.87
C ALA A 343 13.22 -4.54 -18.53
N TYR A 344 13.14 -5.54 -17.66
CA TYR A 344 13.90 -5.62 -16.41
C TYR A 344 14.58 -6.99 -16.33
N PRO A 345 15.73 -7.16 -16.99
CA PRO A 345 16.44 -8.43 -16.97
C PRO A 345 16.90 -8.75 -15.55
N LEU A 346 16.91 -10.04 -15.22
CA LEU A 346 17.43 -10.53 -13.95
C LEU A 346 18.89 -10.12 -13.77
N ALA A 347 19.23 -9.68 -12.55
CA ALA A 347 20.61 -9.32 -12.21
C ALA A 347 21.54 -10.54 -12.36
N SER A 348 22.81 -10.31 -12.70
CA SER A 348 23.81 -11.39 -12.66
C SER A 348 24.02 -11.86 -11.22
N PRO A 349 24.16 -13.19 -10.98
CA PRO A 349 24.39 -13.74 -9.63
C PRO A 349 25.79 -13.45 -9.09
N GLU A 350 26.71 -12.93 -9.92
CA GLU A 350 28.04 -12.51 -9.49
C GLU A 350 27.95 -11.23 -8.65
N PRO A 351 28.87 -11.03 -7.68
CA PRO A 351 28.85 -9.84 -6.80
C PRO A 351 28.72 -8.51 -7.56
N ARG A 352 29.33 -8.40 -8.75
CA ARG A 352 29.26 -7.21 -9.59
C ARG A 352 27.87 -6.97 -10.19
N GLY A 353 27.15 -8.03 -10.55
CA GLY A 353 25.77 -7.94 -11.03
C GLY A 353 24.84 -7.46 -9.94
N VAL A 354 25.03 -7.96 -8.73
CA VAL A 354 24.31 -7.54 -7.53
C VAL A 354 24.62 -6.07 -7.19
N ASP A 355 25.89 -5.66 -7.22
CA ASP A 355 26.31 -4.28 -6.98
C ASP A 355 25.73 -3.31 -8.02
N ALA A 356 25.64 -3.74 -9.28
CA ALA A 356 25.02 -2.96 -10.34
C ALA A 356 23.51 -2.79 -10.09
N GLU A 357 22.81 -3.86 -9.71
CA GLU A 357 21.38 -3.80 -9.37
C GLU A 357 21.13 -2.89 -8.16
N ARG A 358 21.98 -2.99 -7.14
CA ARG A 358 22.01 -2.10 -5.96
C ARG A 358 22.11 -0.63 -6.35
N ALA A 359 23.06 -0.29 -7.22
CA ALA A 359 23.25 1.06 -7.73
C ALA A 359 22.05 1.51 -8.59
N GLU A 360 21.52 0.65 -9.43
CA GLU A 360 20.36 0.94 -10.29
C GLU A 360 19.11 1.27 -9.47
N VAL A 361 18.80 0.47 -8.43
CA VAL A 361 17.72 0.76 -7.48
C VAL A 361 17.94 2.09 -6.77
N LEU A 362 19.15 2.36 -6.28
CA LEU A 362 19.45 3.66 -5.66
C LEU A 362 19.24 4.82 -6.63
N LEU A 363 19.68 4.70 -7.89
CA LEU A 363 19.46 5.73 -8.89
C LEU A 363 17.95 5.98 -9.11
N MET A 364 17.14 4.92 -9.22
CA MET A 364 15.69 5.07 -9.33
C MET A 364 15.07 5.78 -8.13
N VAL A 365 15.50 5.47 -6.90
CA VAL A 365 15.05 6.17 -5.69
C VAL A 365 15.43 7.65 -5.74
N LEU A 366 16.65 7.99 -6.16
CA LEU A 366 17.11 9.37 -6.26
C LEU A 366 16.37 10.15 -7.36
N LEU A 367 16.07 9.51 -8.49
CA LEU A 367 15.28 10.11 -9.57
C LEU A 367 13.86 10.41 -9.11
N GLN A 368 13.26 9.50 -8.34
CA GLN A 368 11.95 9.69 -7.71
C GLN A 368 11.96 10.86 -6.72
N ASP A 369 12.96 10.93 -5.85
CA ASP A 369 13.11 12.01 -4.87
C ASP A 369 13.28 13.38 -5.53
N ARG A 370 14.03 13.45 -6.64
CA ARG A 370 14.28 14.72 -7.33
C ARG A 370 13.05 15.25 -8.06
N TYR A 371 12.18 14.37 -8.52
CA TYR A 371 11.00 14.72 -9.29
C TYR A 371 9.75 14.04 -8.74
N PRO A 372 9.37 14.32 -7.48
CA PRO A 372 8.21 13.67 -6.87
C PRO A 372 6.94 14.01 -7.65
N ASP A 373 6.91 15.25 -8.17
CA ASP A 373 5.83 15.82 -8.94
C ASP A 373 5.87 15.44 -10.41
N SER A 374 6.99 15.16 -11.07
CA SER A 374 6.91 14.82 -12.51
C SER A 374 6.09 13.55 -12.75
N LEU A 375 5.99 12.70 -11.73
CA LEU A 375 5.27 11.44 -11.79
C LEU A 375 3.86 11.52 -11.23
N THR A 376 3.64 12.30 -10.16
CA THR A 376 2.28 12.60 -9.71
C THR A 376 1.58 13.59 -10.61
N LYS A 377 2.30 14.50 -11.26
CA LYS A 377 1.83 15.45 -12.27
C LYS A 377 1.65 14.76 -13.61
N ALA A 378 2.46 13.79 -14.04
CA ALA A 378 2.08 12.99 -15.22
C ALA A 378 0.82 12.15 -14.97
N ALA A 379 0.63 11.59 -13.77
CA ALA A 379 -0.59 10.90 -13.38
C ALA A 379 -1.78 11.87 -13.21
N ARG A 380 -1.56 13.02 -12.57
CA ARG A 380 -2.57 14.07 -12.41
C ARG A 380 -2.90 14.73 -13.72
N GLU A 381 -1.96 15.00 -14.62
CA GLU A 381 -2.17 15.50 -15.98
C GLU A 381 -2.68 14.41 -16.92
N THR A 382 -2.59 13.11 -16.65
CA THR A 382 -3.47 12.15 -17.35
C THR A 382 -4.90 12.17 -16.78
N THR A 383 -5.05 12.62 -15.52
CA THR A 383 -6.35 12.89 -14.87
C THR A 383 -6.87 14.30 -15.16
N ASP A 384 -5.99 15.24 -15.53
CA ASP A 384 -6.19 16.69 -15.60
C ASP A 384 -5.95 17.22 -17.01
N SER A 385 -5.25 16.53 -17.90
CA SER A 385 -5.34 16.74 -19.36
C SER A 385 -6.67 16.19 -19.90
N ALA A 386 -7.29 15.27 -19.13
CA ALA A 386 -8.71 14.99 -19.22
C ALA A 386 -9.60 16.14 -18.70
N THR A 387 -9.05 17.18 -18.04
CA THR A 387 -9.76 18.41 -17.61
C THR A 387 -9.23 19.71 -18.22
N ALA A 388 -8.06 19.73 -18.90
CA ALA A 388 -7.34 20.96 -19.26
C ALA A 388 -7.10 21.16 -20.76
N SER A 389 -7.48 20.21 -21.63
CA SER A 389 -7.46 20.44 -23.09
C SER A 389 -8.75 21.14 -23.55
N ARG A 390 -9.04 22.33 -22.98
CA ARG A 390 -10.15 23.18 -23.45
C ARG A 390 -9.92 24.65 -23.15
N GLU A 391 -8.78 25.21 -23.56
CA GLU A 391 -8.68 26.64 -23.79
C GLU A 391 -7.58 26.92 -24.83
N HIS A 392 -7.97 27.63 -25.90
CA HIS A 392 -7.15 28.17 -26.99
C HIS A 392 -6.95 27.34 -28.28
N LEU A 393 -7.82 27.56 -29.28
CA LEU A 393 -7.47 27.80 -30.70
C LEU A 393 -8.71 28.26 -31.48
N ASP A 394 -8.76 29.55 -31.84
CA ASP A 394 -9.80 30.13 -32.68
C ASP A 394 -9.59 29.82 -34.17
N SER A 395 -10.73 29.54 -34.81
CA SER A 395 -11.06 29.52 -36.24
C SER A 395 -10.17 28.71 -37.20
N VAL A 396 -10.50 27.42 -37.39
CA VAL A 396 -10.37 26.73 -38.70
C VAL A 396 -11.46 25.66 -38.81
N HIS A 397 -12.10 25.55 -39.98
CA HIS A 397 -13.13 24.54 -40.29
C HIS A 397 -12.75 23.12 -39.84
N VAL A 398 -13.62 22.52 -39.01
CA VAL A 398 -13.48 21.17 -38.47
C VAL A 398 -13.85 20.14 -39.55
N SER A 399 -12.90 19.26 -39.87
CA SER A 399 -13.12 18.17 -40.84
C SER A 399 -13.85 16.99 -40.19
N GLN A 400 -14.54 16.20 -41.00
CA GLN A 400 -15.34 15.04 -40.55
C GLN A 400 -14.54 13.98 -39.76
N GLY A 401 -13.22 13.94 -39.92
CA GLY A 401 -12.33 13.08 -39.12
C GLY A 401 -12.19 13.53 -37.67
N ALA A 402 -12.32 14.83 -37.38
CA ALA A 402 -12.27 15.35 -36.00
C ALA A 402 -13.58 15.08 -35.24
N ILE A 403 -14.71 14.99 -35.95
CA ILE A 403 -16.00 14.58 -35.36
C ILE A 403 -15.93 13.10 -34.95
N LEU A 404 -15.37 12.22 -35.79
CA LEU A 404 -15.20 10.80 -35.49
C LEU A 404 -14.19 10.54 -34.36
N ALA A 405 -13.12 11.33 -34.27
CA ALA A 405 -12.15 11.26 -33.18
C ALA A 405 -12.77 11.71 -31.84
N LEU A 406 -13.58 12.77 -31.86
CA LEU A 406 -14.33 13.24 -30.70
C LEU A 406 -15.37 12.21 -30.24
N GLU A 407 -16.01 11.48 -31.16
CA GLU A 407 -16.92 10.37 -30.85
C GLU A 407 -16.22 9.16 -30.21
N GLU A 408 -15.02 8.80 -30.68
CA GLU A 408 -14.21 7.75 -30.04
C GLU A 408 -13.76 8.15 -28.63
N GLU A 409 -13.37 9.40 -28.45
CA GLU A 409 -12.90 9.95 -27.19
C GLU A 409 -14.03 10.04 -26.14
N ILE A 410 -15.23 10.48 -26.54
CA ILE A 410 -16.42 10.49 -25.66
C ILE A 410 -16.87 9.06 -25.29
N THR A 411 -16.80 8.11 -26.23
CA THR A 411 -17.10 6.69 -25.94
C THR A 411 -16.14 6.12 -24.90
N ALA A 412 -14.85 6.49 -24.99
CA ALA A 412 -13.81 6.04 -24.07
C ALA A 412 -13.94 6.67 -22.67
N ILE A 413 -14.28 7.97 -22.60
CA ILE A 413 -14.44 8.72 -21.34
C ILE A 413 -15.62 8.21 -20.49
N LEU A 414 -16.69 7.74 -21.12
CA LEU A 414 -17.91 7.29 -20.43
C LEU A 414 -17.93 5.78 -20.12
N GLN A 415 -16.92 5.01 -20.54
CA GLN A 415 -16.85 3.54 -20.39
C GLN A 415 -18.09 2.80 -20.91
N LEU A 416 -18.69 3.32 -21.98
CA LEU A 416 -19.95 2.81 -22.52
C LEU A 416 -19.71 1.65 -23.48
N GLY A 417 -20.37 0.52 -23.25
CA GLY A 417 -20.30 -0.65 -24.12
C GLY A 417 -20.83 -0.34 -25.53
N PRO A 418 -20.41 -1.11 -26.56
CA PRO A 418 -20.71 -0.83 -27.97
C PRO A 418 -22.21 -0.66 -28.29
N GLU A 419 -23.10 -1.24 -27.47
CA GLU A 419 -24.56 -1.20 -27.65
C GLU A 419 -25.19 0.14 -27.26
N THR A 420 -24.48 0.98 -26.52
CA THR A 420 -24.95 2.31 -26.06
C THR A 420 -24.41 3.46 -26.91
N ARG A 421 -23.53 3.16 -27.87
CA ARG A 421 -22.82 4.13 -28.72
C ARG A 421 -23.77 4.93 -29.61
N ALA A 422 -24.71 4.26 -30.29
CA ALA A 422 -25.69 4.91 -31.16
C ALA A 422 -26.64 5.86 -30.39
N THR A 423 -27.10 5.43 -29.21
CA THR A 423 -27.96 6.24 -28.34
C THR A 423 -27.21 7.46 -27.80
N THR A 424 -25.92 7.31 -27.48
CA THR A 424 -25.06 8.39 -26.98
C THR A 424 -24.75 9.41 -28.08
N THR A 425 -24.43 8.97 -29.30
CA THR A 425 -24.25 9.87 -30.46
C THR A 425 -25.52 10.68 -30.74
N GLN A 426 -26.69 10.02 -30.76
CA GLN A 426 -27.95 10.72 -30.98
C GLN A 426 -28.28 11.69 -29.83
N MET A 427 -27.96 11.33 -28.58
CA MET A 427 -28.10 12.21 -27.41
C MET A 427 -27.28 13.50 -27.53
N LEU A 428 -26.04 13.38 -27.98
CA LEU A 428 -25.13 14.52 -28.15
C LEU A 428 -25.55 15.44 -29.29
N GLN A 429 -26.28 14.92 -30.28
CA GLN A 429 -26.86 15.72 -31.38
C GLN A 429 -28.13 16.45 -30.98
N ASP A 430 -28.93 15.86 -30.09
CA ASP A 430 -30.24 16.39 -29.67
C ASP A 430 -30.12 17.46 -28.56
N LEU A 431 -28.98 17.54 -27.86
CA LEU A 431 -28.77 18.46 -26.72
C LEU A 431 -27.70 19.52 -27.05
N PRO A 432 -28.10 20.71 -27.55
CA PRO A 432 -27.18 21.64 -28.21
C PRO A 432 -26.22 22.41 -27.29
N ALA A 433 -26.38 22.33 -25.96
CA ALA A 433 -25.42 22.88 -25.01
C ALA A 433 -25.46 22.10 -23.70
N PHE A 434 -24.29 21.63 -23.24
CA PHE A 434 -24.17 20.88 -21.99
C PHE A 434 -23.53 21.75 -20.89
N SER A 435 -24.18 21.79 -19.74
CA SER A 435 -23.55 22.20 -18.49
C SER A 435 -22.81 21.04 -17.82
N LEU A 436 -21.95 21.35 -16.85
CA LEU A 436 -21.25 20.35 -16.05
C LEU A 436 -22.23 19.48 -15.25
N GLU A 437 -23.33 20.04 -14.75
CA GLU A 437 -24.34 19.29 -13.99
C GLU A 437 -25.12 18.31 -14.88
N THR A 438 -25.44 18.70 -16.12
CA THR A 438 -26.07 17.81 -17.11
C THR A 438 -25.15 16.64 -17.46
N LEU A 439 -23.84 16.88 -17.60
CA LEU A 439 -22.86 15.83 -17.91
C LEU A 439 -22.62 14.88 -16.71
N VAL A 440 -22.61 15.40 -15.49
CA VAL A 440 -22.50 14.59 -14.27
C VAL A 440 -23.75 13.73 -14.08
N PHE A 441 -24.93 14.29 -14.33
CA PHE A 441 -26.18 13.55 -14.31
C PHE A 441 -26.18 12.40 -15.35
N LEU A 442 -25.79 12.69 -16.59
CA LEU A 442 -25.71 11.68 -17.65
C LEU A 442 -24.64 10.62 -17.40
N ARG A 443 -23.54 10.96 -16.72
CA ARG A 443 -22.48 10.01 -16.32
C ARG A 443 -22.93 9.08 -15.19
N LEU A 444 -23.66 9.60 -14.21
CA LEU A 444 -24.12 8.83 -13.05
C LEU A 444 -25.27 7.89 -13.41
N TYR A 445 -26.13 8.31 -14.33
CA TYR A 445 -27.35 7.56 -14.65
C TYR A 445 -27.23 6.80 -15.99
N GLY A 446 -26.60 7.34 -17.03
CA GLY A 446 -26.23 6.63 -18.26
C GLY A 446 -27.14 6.86 -19.48
N PRO A 447 -26.76 6.34 -20.67
CA PRO A 447 -27.52 6.49 -21.94
C PRO A 447 -28.89 5.81 -21.96
N SER A 448 -29.09 4.82 -21.08
CA SER A 448 -30.36 4.08 -20.96
C SER A 448 -31.50 4.99 -20.50
N GLN A 449 -31.20 5.97 -19.64
CA GLN A 449 -32.14 6.92 -19.06
C GLN A 449 -32.50 8.02 -20.07
N TYR A 450 -31.55 8.40 -20.92
CA TYR A 450 -31.83 9.25 -22.06
C TYR A 450 -32.76 8.58 -23.08
N ALA A 451 -32.57 7.28 -23.35
CA ALA A 451 -33.48 6.53 -24.22
C ALA A 451 -34.92 6.52 -23.68
N LEU A 452 -35.09 6.50 -22.36
CA LEU A 452 -36.40 6.53 -21.69
C LEU A 452 -37.04 7.92 -21.74
N CYS A 453 -36.24 8.99 -21.74
CA CYS A 453 -36.74 10.36 -21.97
C CYS A 453 -37.32 10.52 -23.39
N LYS A 454 -36.88 9.68 -24.34
CA LYS A 454 -37.47 9.60 -25.68
C LYS A 454 -38.78 8.83 -25.74
N GLU A 455 -39.25 8.23 -24.66
CA GLU A 455 -40.56 7.54 -24.63
C GLU A 455 -41.66 8.42 -24.02
N ASP A 456 -41.29 9.45 -23.25
CA ASP A 456 -42.23 10.42 -22.66
C ASP A 456 -42.36 11.68 -23.55
N LEU A 457 -43.58 11.99 -24.00
CA LEU A 457 -43.85 13.10 -24.92
C LEU A 457 -43.48 14.46 -24.31
N THR A 458 -43.62 14.60 -22.98
CA THR A 458 -43.32 15.85 -22.26
C THR A 458 -41.81 16.08 -22.24
N SER A 459 -41.05 15.04 -21.91
CA SER A 459 -39.59 15.06 -21.91
C SER A 459 -39.02 15.23 -23.32
N GLN A 460 -39.62 14.62 -24.35
CA GLN A 460 -39.23 14.84 -25.74
C GLN A 460 -39.40 16.30 -26.17
N ASN A 461 -40.48 16.96 -25.76
CA ASN A 461 -40.73 18.35 -26.12
C ASN A 461 -39.70 19.27 -25.46
N ILE A 462 -39.34 19.02 -24.20
CA ILE A 462 -38.29 19.76 -23.48
C ILE A 462 -36.91 19.51 -24.11
N LEU A 463 -36.59 18.25 -24.46
CA LEU A 463 -35.33 17.89 -25.12
C LEU A 463 -35.17 18.49 -26.52
N ARG A 464 -36.28 18.79 -27.21
CA ARG A 464 -36.28 19.36 -28.57
C ARG A 464 -36.47 20.86 -28.61
N ASP A 465 -36.84 21.49 -27.49
CA ASP A 465 -37.02 22.94 -27.43
C ASP A 465 -35.64 23.61 -27.26
N PRO A 466 -35.15 24.35 -28.27
CA PRO A 466 -33.85 25.02 -28.19
C PRO A 466 -33.83 26.16 -27.16
N HIS A 467 -34.97 26.50 -26.54
CA HIS A 467 -35.10 27.52 -25.51
C HIS A 467 -35.36 26.95 -24.11
N ALA A 468 -35.45 25.61 -23.95
CA ALA A 468 -35.58 25.00 -22.64
C ALA A 468 -34.39 25.37 -21.76
N SER A 469 -34.69 25.79 -20.54
CA SER A 469 -33.67 26.11 -19.54
C SER A 469 -33.03 24.84 -18.99
N GLU A 470 -31.83 24.99 -18.43
CA GLU A 470 -31.07 23.86 -17.90
C GLU A 470 -31.81 23.13 -16.75
N ASP A 471 -32.50 23.90 -15.90
CA ASP A 471 -33.30 23.34 -14.80
C ASP A 471 -34.47 22.50 -15.33
N GLU A 472 -35.13 22.93 -16.41
CA GLU A 472 -36.23 22.18 -17.05
C GLU A 472 -35.71 20.87 -17.68
N LEU A 473 -34.52 20.91 -18.26
CA LEU A 473 -33.81 19.73 -18.79
C LEU A 473 -33.47 18.74 -17.67
N LEU A 474 -32.88 19.22 -16.57
CA LEU A 474 -32.51 18.36 -15.43
C LEU A 474 -33.74 17.78 -14.72
N GLU A 475 -34.81 18.57 -14.58
CA GLU A 475 -36.06 18.12 -13.96
C GLU A 475 -36.78 17.07 -14.83
N SER A 476 -36.75 17.23 -16.16
CA SER A 476 -37.25 16.22 -17.11
C SER A 476 -36.45 14.91 -17.02
N LEU A 477 -35.11 14.99 -17.01
CA LEU A 477 -34.24 13.82 -16.89
C LEU A 477 -34.42 13.10 -15.53
N ARG A 478 -34.61 13.83 -14.43
CA ARG A 478 -34.92 13.28 -13.10
C ARG A 478 -36.28 12.60 -13.06
N SER A 479 -37.28 13.20 -13.70
CA SER A 479 -38.63 12.65 -13.79
C SER A 479 -38.66 11.32 -14.57
N ALA A 480 -37.96 11.25 -15.70
CA ALA A 480 -37.80 10.02 -16.46
C ALA A 480 -37.07 8.91 -15.68
N HIS A 481 -36.04 9.28 -14.90
CA HIS A 481 -35.36 8.34 -14.00
C HIS A 481 -36.28 7.77 -12.91
N HIS A 482 -37.14 8.61 -12.34
CA HIS A 482 -38.14 8.16 -11.36
C HIS A 482 -39.18 7.22 -11.98
N LEU A 483 -39.68 7.52 -13.18
CA LEU A 483 -40.59 6.65 -13.91
C LEU A 483 -39.97 5.29 -14.25
N TYR A 484 -38.69 5.26 -14.64
CA TYR A 484 -37.96 4.02 -14.87
C TYR A 484 -37.75 3.20 -13.61
N SER A 485 -37.43 3.85 -12.49
CA SER A 485 -37.28 3.17 -11.20
C SER A 485 -38.60 2.54 -10.74
N LEU A 486 -39.73 3.16 -11.07
CA LEU A 486 -41.07 2.60 -10.87
C LEU A 486 -41.36 1.44 -11.84
N ALA A 487 -41.00 1.55 -13.11
CA ALA A 487 -41.17 0.49 -14.11
C ALA A 487 -40.28 -0.74 -13.82
N ALA A 488 -39.02 -0.54 -13.41
CA ALA A 488 -38.10 -1.60 -12.99
C ALA A 488 -38.56 -2.27 -11.69
N ARG A 489 -39.17 -1.52 -10.76
CA ARG A 489 -39.90 -2.08 -9.61
C ARG A 489 -41.09 -2.91 -10.04
N GLU A 490 -41.84 -2.48 -11.05
CA GLU A 490 -42.97 -3.23 -11.59
C GLU A 490 -42.52 -4.47 -12.39
N ASP A 491 -41.41 -4.43 -13.10
CA ASP A 491 -40.84 -5.58 -13.82
C ASP A 491 -40.14 -6.57 -12.87
N PHE A 492 -39.55 -6.09 -11.78
CA PHE A 492 -39.14 -6.93 -10.66
C PHE A 492 -40.37 -7.58 -10.01
N ARG A 493 -41.43 -6.81 -9.74
CA ARG A 493 -42.71 -7.34 -9.24
C ARG A 493 -43.34 -8.34 -10.20
N ARG A 494 -43.30 -8.12 -11.52
CA ARG A 494 -43.76 -9.07 -12.56
C ARG A 494 -42.84 -10.28 -12.68
N SER A 495 -41.54 -10.14 -12.47
CA SER A 495 -40.58 -11.25 -12.42
C SER A 495 -40.77 -12.10 -11.17
N VAL A 496 -41.09 -11.47 -10.04
CA VAL A 496 -41.53 -12.14 -8.81
C VAL A 496 -42.89 -12.82 -9.03
N MET A 497 -43.84 -12.20 -9.74
CA MET A 497 -45.12 -12.81 -10.12
C MET A 497 -44.98 -13.95 -11.16
N ARG A 498 -44.03 -13.85 -12.10
CA ARG A 498 -43.70 -14.92 -13.05
C ARG A 498 -42.97 -16.06 -12.37
N GLY A 499 -42.04 -15.75 -11.47
CA GLY A 499 -41.44 -16.68 -10.51
C GLY A 499 -42.50 -17.35 -9.65
N ALA A 500 -43.54 -16.62 -9.25
CA ALA A 500 -44.72 -17.17 -8.57
C ALA A 500 -45.56 -18.08 -9.48
N SER A 501 -45.68 -17.82 -10.79
CA SER A 501 -46.35 -18.77 -11.71
C SER A 501 -45.55 -20.06 -11.91
N ILE A 502 -44.22 -19.98 -11.88
CA ILE A 502 -43.32 -21.15 -11.89
C ILE A 502 -43.48 -21.89 -10.55
N PHE A 503 -43.52 -21.17 -9.43
CA PHE A 503 -43.79 -21.73 -8.12
C PHE A 503 -45.19 -22.36 -8.02
N GLU A 504 -46.23 -21.77 -8.61
CA GLU A 504 -47.57 -22.35 -8.68
C GLU A 504 -47.58 -23.62 -9.53
N ARG A 505 -46.88 -23.61 -10.66
CA ARG A 505 -46.83 -24.75 -11.59
C ARG A 505 -46.03 -25.94 -11.06
N PHE A 506 -45.06 -25.71 -10.16
CA PHE A 506 -44.18 -26.75 -9.62
C PHE A 506 -44.37 -27.06 -8.12
N TYR A 507 -45.02 -26.18 -7.35
CA TYR A 507 -45.20 -26.30 -5.89
C TYR A 507 -46.66 -26.18 -5.39
N ALA A 508 -47.59 -25.59 -6.14
CA ALA A 508 -48.97 -25.39 -5.65
C ALA A 508 -49.88 -26.63 -5.52
N PRO A 509 -49.61 -27.83 -6.10
CA PRO A 509 -50.48 -28.97 -5.84
C PRO A 509 -50.52 -29.42 -4.37
N VAL A 510 -49.62 -28.91 -3.51
CA VAL A 510 -49.42 -29.42 -2.15
C VAL A 510 -49.78 -28.41 -1.03
N HIS A 511 -49.87 -27.11 -1.30
CA HIS A 511 -49.96 -26.08 -0.24
C HIS A 511 -50.88 -24.88 -0.56
N THR A 512 -52.15 -25.14 -0.85
CA THR A 512 -53.09 -24.16 -1.40
C THR A 512 -53.63 -23.10 -0.44
N ASN A 513 -53.68 -23.32 0.88
CA ASN A 513 -54.46 -22.41 1.75
C ASN A 513 -53.67 -21.30 2.46
N ILE A 514 -52.36 -21.46 2.68
CA ILE A 514 -51.58 -20.49 3.47
C ILE A 514 -50.88 -19.48 2.56
N ALA A 515 -50.27 -19.95 1.47
CA ALA A 515 -49.57 -19.09 0.52
C ALA A 515 -50.54 -18.13 -0.18
N THR A 516 -51.71 -18.61 -0.61
CA THR A 516 -52.71 -17.78 -1.30
C THR A 516 -53.30 -16.68 -0.41
N HIS A 517 -53.42 -16.91 0.90
CA HIS A 517 -54.00 -15.93 1.83
C HIS A 517 -52.99 -14.89 2.32
N ALA A 518 -51.76 -15.30 2.60
CA ALA A 518 -50.66 -14.39 2.89
C ALA A 518 -50.35 -13.49 1.67
N PHE A 519 -50.47 -14.04 0.46
CA PHE A 519 -50.25 -13.30 -0.77
C PHE A 519 -51.38 -12.31 -1.09
N LYS A 520 -52.65 -12.69 -0.88
CA LYS A 520 -53.79 -11.74 -1.03
C LYS A 520 -53.69 -10.55 -0.06
N SER A 521 -53.23 -10.78 1.16
CA SER A 521 -53.08 -9.75 2.19
C SER A 521 -51.85 -8.85 1.95
N ALA A 522 -50.84 -9.33 1.23
CA ALA A 522 -49.66 -8.55 0.85
C ALA A 522 -49.88 -7.68 -0.39
N VAL A 523 -50.90 -7.99 -1.21
CA VAL A 523 -51.21 -7.28 -2.46
C VAL A 523 -52.36 -6.28 -2.29
N ASP A 524 -53.24 -6.45 -1.30
CA ASP A 524 -54.29 -5.50 -0.94
C ASP A 524 -54.16 -5.05 0.53
N PRO A 525 -53.67 -3.82 0.79
CA PRO A 525 -53.37 -3.35 2.14
C PRO A 525 -54.61 -3.06 3.02
N LEU A 526 -55.83 -3.26 2.51
CA LEU A 526 -57.08 -3.01 3.26
C LEU A 526 -57.69 -4.26 3.93
N GLN A 527 -57.11 -5.46 3.77
CA GLN A 527 -57.59 -6.66 4.47
C GLN A 527 -56.81 -6.94 5.75
N SER A 528 -57.52 -6.99 6.90
CA SER A 528 -56.95 -7.41 8.18
C SER A 528 -56.78 -8.93 8.28
N MET A 529 -55.60 -9.39 8.71
CA MET A 529 -55.27 -10.80 8.94
C MET A 529 -56.13 -11.43 10.06
N PRO A 530 -56.54 -12.71 9.97
CA PRO A 530 -57.28 -13.38 11.04
C PRO A 530 -56.38 -13.65 12.25
N SER A 531 -56.98 -13.58 13.45
CA SER A 531 -56.28 -13.84 14.72
C SER A 531 -55.87 -15.30 14.88
N LEU A 532 -54.71 -15.52 15.51
CA LEU A 532 -54.03 -16.80 15.65
C LEU A 532 -54.87 -17.92 16.30
N GLU A 533 -55.91 -17.56 17.07
CA GLU A 533 -56.74 -18.51 17.83
C GLU A 533 -57.66 -19.40 16.98
N SER A 534 -57.90 -19.06 15.70
CA SER A 534 -58.75 -19.85 14.80
C SER A 534 -58.00 -20.93 13.99
N LEU A 535 -56.67 -21.00 14.10
CA LEU A 535 -55.85 -21.95 13.35
C LEU A 535 -55.27 -22.97 14.33
N GLY A 536 -56.00 -24.08 14.53
CA GLY A 536 -55.48 -25.25 15.26
C GLY A 536 -54.13 -25.74 14.68
N PRO A 537 -53.41 -26.62 15.41
CA PRO A 537 -52.00 -26.91 15.17
C PRO A 537 -51.72 -27.26 13.71
N SER A 538 -50.75 -26.54 13.16
CA SER A 538 -50.51 -26.48 11.72
C SER A 538 -49.99 -27.83 11.22
N ARG A 539 -50.28 -28.16 9.97
CA ARG A 539 -49.73 -29.36 9.32
C ARG A 539 -48.19 -29.32 9.26
N TYR A 540 -47.59 -28.14 9.43
CA TYR A 540 -46.15 -27.91 9.56
C TYR A 540 -45.58 -28.49 10.85
N GLU A 541 -46.26 -28.31 11.99
CA GLU A 541 -45.86 -28.93 13.27
C GLU A 541 -45.91 -30.46 13.20
N ARG A 542 -46.89 -31.02 12.47
CA ARG A 542 -46.96 -32.47 12.20
C ARG A 542 -45.87 -32.96 11.24
N LEU A 543 -45.46 -32.14 10.28
CA LEU A 543 -44.41 -32.48 9.32
C LEU A 543 -43.01 -32.37 9.94
N VAL A 544 -42.79 -31.43 10.85
CA VAL A 544 -41.54 -31.29 11.63
C VAL A 544 -41.34 -32.52 12.53
N VAL A 545 -42.38 -33.00 13.20
CA VAL A 545 -42.33 -34.27 13.97
C VAL A 545 -42.07 -35.48 13.05
N GLN A 546 -42.63 -35.49 11.84
CA GLN A 546 -42.44 -36.57 10.87
C GLN A 546 -41.04 -36.58 10.21
N LEU A 547 -40.45 -35.39 9.99
CA LEU A 547 -39.10 -35.22 9.42
C LEU A 547 -38.00 -35.43 10.46
N ALA A 548 -38.24 -35.06 11.72
CA ALA A 548 -37.32 -35.34 12.83
C ALA A 548 -37.17 -36.85 13.11
N GLY A 549 -38.16 -37.67 12.73
CA GLY A 549 -38.11 -39.13 12.85
C GLY A 549 -37.43 -39.88 11.68
N ASN A 550 -36.94 -39.18 10.63
CA ASN A 550 -36.35 -39.84 9.45
C ASN A 550 -34.94 -39.31 9.13
N PRO A 551 -33.87 -40.02 9.51
CA PRO A 551 -32.47 -39.59 9.39
C PRO A 551 -31.97 -39.31 7.97
N ARG A 552 -32.71 -39.71 6.92
CA ARG A 552 -32.28 -39.51 5.52
C ARG A 552 -32.71 -38.17 4.92
N LEU A 553 -33.64 -37.44 5.54
CA LEU A 553 -34.20 -36.20 5.00
C LEU A 553 -33.66 -34.93 5.67
N THR A 554 -33.02 -35.05 6.83
CA THR A 554 -32.42 -33.94 7.61
C THR A 554 -31.23 -33.25 6.93
N ASN A 555 -30.67 -33.82 5.86
CA ASN A 555 -29.52 -33.25 5.14
C ASN A 555 -29.86 -32.30 3.97
N LYS A 556 -31.14 -31.93 3.75
CA LYS A 556 -31.55 -31.18 2.54
C LYS A 556 -32.16 -29.79 2.76
N VAL A 557 -32.27 -29.31 4.00
CA VAL A 557 -32.73 -27.94 4.25
C VAL A 557 -31.83 -27.31 5.32
N GLN A 558 -30.86 -26.50 4.88
CA GLN A 558 -30.15 -25.58 5.76
C GLN A 558 -30.71 -24.18 5.54
N ILE A 559 -31.51 -23.70 6.48
CA ILE A 559 -31.71 -22.26 6.66
C ILE A 559 -30.49 -21.81 7.46
N THR A 560 -29.59 -21.10 6.79
CA THR A 560 -28.35 -20.59 7.42
C THR A 560 -28.64 -19.29 8.15
N ASP A 561 -27.91 -19.01 9.23
CA ASP A 561 -27.99 -17.73 9.96
C ASP A 561 -27.80 -16.53 9.00
N HIS A 562 -26.95 -16.72 7.99
CA HIS A 562 -26.74 -15.77 6.90
C HIS A 562 -28.00 -15.42 6.08
N SER A 563 -28.93 -16.36 5.91
CA SER A 563 -30.18 -16.11 5.18
C SER A 563 -31.16 -15.28 6.01
N VAL A 564 -31.13 -15.44 7.34
CA VAL A 564 -31.93 -14.68 8.29
C VAL A 564 -31.36 -13.26 8.46
N ASP A 565 -30.04 -13.12 8.49
CA ASP A 565 -29.37 -11.81 8.55
C ASP A 565 -29.61 -11.00 7.27
N LYS A 566 -29.59 -11.65 6.10
CA LYS A 566 -29.86 -11.00 4.81
C LYS A 566 -31.32 -10.56 4.70
N LEU A 567 -32.26 -11.34 5.21
CA LEU A 567 -33.67 -10.97 5.26
C LEU A 567 -33.91 -9.82 6.25
N SER A 568 -33.26 -9.86 7.41
CA SER A 568 -33.33 -8.79 8.42
C SER A 568 -32.80 -7.47 7.87
N ALA A 569 -31.61 -7.47 7.27
CA ALA A 569 -31.01 -6.29 6.66
C ALA A 569 -31.85 -5.73 5.50
N THR A 570 -32.53 -6.60 4.75
CA THR A 570 -33.42 -6.18 3.66
C THR A 570 -34.69 -5.53 4.19
N LEU A 571 -35.29 -6.07 5.26
CA LEU A 571 -36.50 -5.50 5.87
C LEU A 571 -36.23 -4.19 6.62
N GLU A 572 -35.04 -4.09 7.23
CA GLU A 572 -34.55 -2.87 7.87
C GLU A 572 -34.30 -1.76 6.83
N ALA A 573 -33.69 -2.10 5.69
CA ALA A 573 -33.53 -1.17 4.56
C ALA A 573 -34.88 -0.73 3.95
N MET A 574 -35.94 -1.50 4.15
CA MET A 574 -37.31 -1.16 3.73
C MET A 574 -38.11 -0.39 4.79
N SER A 575 -37.52 -0.05 5.95
CA SER A 575 -38.15 0.68 7.06
C SER A 575 -39.43 0.03 7.61
N MET A 576 -39.54 -1.30 7.55
CA MET A 576 -40.71 -2.06 8.02
C MET A 576 -40.57 -2.49 9.50
N LYS A 577 -40.50 -1.51 10.42
CA LYS A 577 -40.22 -1.74 11.86
C LYS A 577 -41.28 -2.56 12.61
N GLU A 578 -42.48 -2.70 12.04
CA GLU A 578 -43.64 -3.39 12.66
C GLU A 578 -43.48 -4.92 12.71
N HIS A 579 -42.39 -5.46 12.16
CA HIS A 579 -42.16 -6.89 12.02
C HIS A 579 -40.91 -7.40 12.78
N GLU A 580 -40.15 -6.53 13.45
CA GLU A 580 -38.96 -6.88 14.24
C GLU A 580 -39.29 -7.90 15.36
N GLY A 581 -40.42 -7.73 16.05
CA GLY A 581 -40.87 -8.67 17.09
C GLY A 581 -41.19 -10.08 16.57
N ARG A 582 -41.49 -10.23 15.28
CA ARG A 582 -41.77 -11.53 14.64
C ARG A 582 -40.49 -12.19 14.12
N LEU A 583 -39.46 -11.41 13.80
CA LEU A 583 -38.14 -11.91 13.41
C LEU A 583 -37.37 -12.50 14.59
N SER A 584 -37.46 -11.89 15.77
CA SER A 584 -36.88 -12.46 17.00
C SER A 584 -37.42 -13.87 17.26
N ALA A 585 -38.73 -14.08 17.12
CA ALA A 585 -39.34 -15.40 17.31
C ALA A 585 -38.90 -16.43 16.25
N ILE A 586 -38.60 -16.00 15.03
CA ILE A 586 -38.06 -16.85 13.96
C ILE A 586 -36.59 -17.19 14.22
N GLN A 587 -35.79 -16.23 14.70
CA GLN A 587 -34.41 -16.46 15.12
C GLN A 587 -34.34 -17.46 16.28
N ASP A 588 -35.20 -17.30 17.30
CA ASP A 588 -35.26 -18.23 18.43
C ASP A 588 -35.66 -19.66 17.99
N ALA A 589 -36.62 -19.77 17.07
CA ALA A 589 -37.04 -21.06 16.52
C ALA A 589 -35.96 -21.73 15.65
N VAL A 590 -35.22 -20.95 14.85
CA VAL A 590 -34.07 -21.44 14.06
C VAL A 590 -32.94 -21.88 14.98
N GLN A 591 -32.67 -21.15 16.06
CA GLN A 591 -31.64 -21.48 17.03
C GLN A 591 -32.00 -22.74 17.81
N MET A 592 -33.26 -22.93 18.23
CA MET A 592 -33.74 -24.19 18.82
C MET A 592 -33.64 -25.37 17.84
N ALA A 593 -33.99 -25.17 16.57
CA ALA A 593 -33.87 -26.21 15.55
C ALA A 593 -32.41 -26.61 15.26
N ASN A 594 -31.48 -25.65 15.29
CA ASN A 594 -30.05 -25.89 15.13
C ASN A 594 -29.44 -26.63 16.32
N VAL A 595 -29.87 -26.30 17.54
CA VAL A 595 -29.48 -27.04 18.76
C VAL A 595 -29.99 -28.48 18.70
N LEU A 596 -31.27 -28.68 18.37
CA LEU A 596 -31.86 -30.02 18.25
C LEU A 596 -31.18 -30.86 17.15
N ALA A 597 -30.87 -30.25 16.00
CA ALA A 597 -30.18 -30.93 14.91
C ALA A 597 -28.70 -31.25 15.23
N ARG A 598 -28.05 -30.45 16.07
CA ARG A 598 -26.72 -30.74 16.60
C ARG A 598 -26.78 -31.93 17.56
N ASP A 599 -27.68 -31.90 18.52
CA ASP A 599 -27.80 -32.93 19.56
C ASP A 599 -28.18 -34.30 18.95
N ILE A 600 -29.02 -34.32 17.89
CA ILE A 600 -29.31 -35.54 17.10
C ILE A 600 -28.07 -36.05 16.34
N ARG A 601 -27.21 -35.16 15.81
CA ARG A 601 -25.98 -35.55 15.09
C ARG A 601 -24.89 -36.07 16.03
N GLU A 602 -24.85 -35.54 17.24
CA GLU A 602 -23.87 -35.91 18.27
C GLU A 602 -24.35 -37.13 19.09
N GLY A 603 -25.57 -37.61 18.86
CA GLY A 603 -26.13 -38.77 19.55
C GLY A 603 -26.42 -38.53 21.03
N THR A 604 -26.61 -37.26 21.42
CA THR A 604 -26.85 -36.82 22.80
C THR A 604 -28.34 -36.73 23.15
N LEU A 605 -29.22 -37.22 22.25
CA LEU A 605 -30.69 -37.22 22.35
C LEU A 605 -31.30 -38.62 22.35
#